data_AF-A0A2J6RTJ2-F1
#
_entry.id   AF-A0A2J6RTJ2-F1
#
_cell.length_a   1.000
_cell.length_b   1.000
_cell.length_c   1.000
_cell.angle_alpha   90.00
_cell.angle_beta   90.00
_cell.angle_gamma   90.00
#
_symmetry.space_group_name_H-M   'P 1'
#
loop_
_entity.id
_entity.type
_entity.pdbx_description
1 polymer ?
#
loop_
_entity_poly.entity_id
_entity_poly.type
_entity_poly.pdbx_seq_one_letter_code
_entity_poly.pdbx_strand_id
1 'polypeptide(L)'
;PKTPNSNPTSRDNRLRIQTLYYTAGWKVDDILLQNPRLTRRQVDYALHFRPTPQKQRCGRHPLLSTPQRKRLIDWATFNSRSRDIPRSELPRWLGWSCGEKAVRTAFRKEGYTRGVRRRKPPISAANQILRLAWAEEHKNWTDEQ
;
A
#
# COMPACT_ATOMS: atom_id res chain seq x y z
N PRO A 1 -32.15 21.08 1.75
CA PRO A 1 -31.56 20.65 0.45
C PRO A 1 -30.04 20.89 0.41
N LYS A 2 -29.26 19.86 0.09
CA LYS A 2 -27.79 19.99 -0.06
C LYS A 2 -27.51 20.71 -1.39
N THR A 3 -26.77 21.81 -1.37
CA THR A 3 -26.41 22.54 -2.58
C THR A 3 -25.61 21.64 -3.53
N PRO A 4 -25.94 21.61 -4.84
CA PRO A 4 -25.17 20.83 -5.80
C PRO A 4 -23.76 21.40 -5.89
N ASN A 5 -22.75 20.55 -5.68
CA ASN A 5 -21.36 20.95 -5.85
C ASN A 5 -21.08 21.20 -7.33
N SER A 6 -20.46 22.34 -7.65
CA SER A 6 -19.93 22.59 -8.99
C SER A 6 -18.87 21.54 -9.31
N ASN A 7 -18.91 20.99 -10.54
CA ASN A 7 -17.91 20.04 -11.00
C ASN A 7 -16.51 20.69 -10.98
N PRO A 8 -15.49 20.02 -10.43
CA PRO A 8 -14.14 20.57 -10.42
C PRO A 8 -13.60 20.73 -11.85
N THR A 9 -12.74 21.72 -12.08
CA THR A 9 -12.06 21.86 -13.39
C THR A 9 -11.11 20.70 -13.62
N SER A 10 -11.31 20.01 -14.74
CA SER A 10 -10.36 19.00 -15.24
C SER A 10 -9.01 19.64 -15.60
N ARG A 11 -7.98 18.80 -15.67
CA ARG A 11 -6.64 19.18 -16.16
C ARG A 11 -6.73 19.92 -17.50
N ASP A 12 -7.50 19.38 -18.44
CA ASP A 12 -7.56 19.91 -19.81
C ASP A 12 -8.24 21.27 -19.86
N ASN A 13 -9.28 21.47 -19.03
CA ASN A 13 -9.91 22.77 -18.87
C ASN A 13 -8.90 23.80 -18.38
N ARG A 14 -8.08 23.44 -17.38
CA ARG A 14 -7.06 24.35 -16.83
C ARG A 14 -5.98 24.67 -17.86
N LEU A 15 -5.51 23.66 -18.59
CA LEU A 15 -4.50 23.84 -19.63
C LEU A 15 -5.02 24.75 -20.74
N ARG A 16 -6.24 24.52 -21.22
CA ARG A 16 -6.90 25.37 -22.22
C ARG A 16 -7.04 26.82 -21.75
N ILE A 17 -7.51 27.05 -20.52
CA ILE A 17 -7.61 28.39 -19.94
C ILE A 17 -6.23 29.08 -19.91
N GLN A 18 -5.21 28.38 -19.42
CA GLN A 18 -3.85 28.91 -19.33
C GLN A 18 -3.28 29.24 -20.71
N THR A 19 -3.48 28.39 -21.71
CA THR A 19 -3.05 28.67 -23.09
C THR A 19 -3.78 29.87 -23.69
N LEU A 20 -5.10 29.96 -23.53
CA LEU A 20 -5.87 31.11 -24.04
C LEU A 20 -5.42 32.42 -23.38
N TYR A 21 -5.15 32.39 -22.08
CA TYR A 21 -4.75 33.58 -21.33
C TYR A 21 -3.28 33.97 -21.59
N TYR A 22 -2.33 33.06 -21.36
CA TYR A 22 -0.90 33.37 -21.43
C TYR A 22 -0.32 33.33 -22.84
N THR A 23 -0.83 32.47 -23.73
CA THR A 23 -0.30 32.32 -25.10
C THR A 23 -1.09 33.12 -26.11
N ALA A 24 -2.43 33.08 -26.05
CA ALA A 24 -3.28 33.80 -26.99
C ALA A 24 -3.64 35.24 -26.53
N GLY A 25 -3.35 35.61 -25.27
CA GLY A 25 -3.57 36.96 -24.76
C GLY A 25 -5.04 37.32 -24.50
N TRP A 26 -5.93 36.33 -24.36
CA TRP A 26 -7.36 36.56 -24.19
C TRP A 26 -7.68 37.13 -22.80
N LYS A 27 -8.67 38.03 -22.73
CA LYS A 27 -9.18 38.49 -21.45
C LYS A 27 -10.06 37.41 -20.82
N VAL A 28 -10.21 37.47 -19.49
CA VAL A 28 -11.00 36.48 -18.75
C VAL A 28 -12.46 36.46 -19.21
N ASP A 29 -13.01 37.61 -19.63
CA ASP A 29 -14.39 37.71 -20.12
C ASP A 29 -14.56 36.99 -21.47
N ASP A 30 -13.57 37.08 -22.36
CA ASP A 30 -13.56 36.37 -23.65
C ASP A 30 -13.48 34.84 -23.44
N ILE A 31 -12.68 34.41 -22.46
CA ILE A 31 -12.55 33.00 -22.08
C ILE A 31 -13.88 32.46 -21.55
N LEU A 32 -14.62 33.25 -20.76
CA LEU A 32 -15.95 32.87 -20.26
C LEU A 32 -16.99 32.84 -21.36
N LEU A 33 -16.96 33.81 -22.29
CA LEU A 33 -17.87 33.84 -23.44
C LEU A 33 -17.73 32.58 -24.31
N GLN A 34 -16.48 32.15 -24.55
CA GLN A 34 -16.20 30.95 -25.33
C GLN A 34 -16.46 29.63 -24.57
N ASN A 35 -16.53 29.68 -23.23
CA ASN A 35 -16.73 28.50 -22.38
C ASN A 35 -17.85 28.71 -21.36
N PRO A 36 -19.13 28.73 -21.80
CA PRO A 36 -20.28 29.07 -20.93
C PRO A 36 -20.54 28.08 -19.79
N ARG A 37 -19.89 26.90 -19.82
CA ARG A 37 -19.97 25.90 -18.74
C ARG A 37 -19.02 26.19 -17.58
N LEU A 38 -18.07 27.11 -17.76
CA LEU A 38 -17.09 27.48 -16.76
C LEU A 38 -17.54 28.75 -16.03
N THR A 39 -17.36 28.73 -14.72
CA THR A 39 -17.62 29.89 -13.86
C THR A 39 -16.37 30.75 -13.76
N ARG A 40 -16.54 32.05 -13.45
CA ARG A 40 -15.41 32.96 -13.20
C ARG A 40 -14.42 32.39 -12.19
N ARG A 41 -14.92 31.87 -11.05
CA ARG A 41 -14.10 31.23 -10.02
C ARG A 41 -13.25 30.07 -10.53
N GLN A 42 -13.77 29.27 -11.46
CA GLN A 42 -13.04 28.16 -12.05
C GLN A 42 -11.92 28.63 -12.99
N VAL A 43 -12.15 29.74 -13.70
CA VAL A 43 -11.13 30.37 -14.55
C VAL A 43 -10.04 30.98 -13.68
N ASP A 44 -10.41 31.76 -12.65
CA ASP A 44 -9.44 32.33 -11.71
C ASP A 44 -8.62 31.21 -11.04
N TYR A 45 -9.27 30.13 -10.57
CA TYR A 45 -8.57 28.98 -10.01
C TYR A 45 -7.59 28.36 -11.01
N ALA A 46 -7.99 28.19 -12.28
CA ALA A 46 -7.12 27.63 -13.30
C ALA A 46 -5.89 28.52 -13.59
N LEU A 47 -6.02 29.84 -13.50
CA LEU A 47 -4.90 30.76 -13.70
C LEU A 47 -3.93 30.76 -12.51
N HIS A 48 -4.45 30.66 -11.28
CA HIS A 48 -3.64 30.72 -10.07
C HIS A 48 -2.98 29.38 -9.69
N PHE A 49 -3.58 28.25 -10.07
CA PHE A 49 -3.11 26.92 -9.69
C PHE A 49 -2.58 26.11 -10.88
N ARG A 50 -1.72 25.13 -10.58
CA ARG A 50 -1.12 24.24 -11.59
C ARG A 50 -2.22 23.44 -12.35
N PRO A 51 -2.04 23.18 -13.65
CA PRO A 51 -3.00 22.41 -14.44
C PRO A 51 -3.02 20.94 -14.02
N THR A 52 -1.87 20.38 -13.62
CA THR A 52 -1.75 19.01 -13.14
C THR A 52 -2.42 18.86 -11.77
N PRO A 53 -3.42 17.96 -11.62
CA PRO A 53 -4.05 17.71 -10.33
C PRO A 53 -3.03 17.26 -9.30
N GLN A 54 -2.97 17.95 -8.16
CA GLN A 54 -2.18 17.52 -7.01
C GLN A 54 -3.05 16.70 -6.07
N LYS A 55 -2.48 15.64 -5.49
CA LYS A 55 -3.15 14.82 -4.48
C LYS A 55 -3.22 15.59 -3.16
N GLN A 56 -4.31 16.31 -2.94
CA GLN A 56 -4.50 17.16 -1.75
C GLN A 56 -4.91 16.37 -0.50
N ARG A 57 -5.55 15.21 -0.69
CA ARG A 57 -6.01 14.38 0.43
C ARG A 57 -5.47 12.97 0.28
N CYS A 58 -4.73 12.55 1.30
CA CYS A 58 -4.41 11.16 1.50
C CYS A 58 -5.44 10.55 2.44
N GLY A 59 -5.82 9.30 2.18
CA GLY A 59 -6.67 8.56 3.10
C GLY A 59 -5.99 8.36 4.46
N ARG A 60 -6.74 7.82 5.42
CA ARG A 60 -6.24 7.56 6.77
C ARG A 60 -4.96 6.72 6.73
N HIS A 61 -3.94 7.18 7.47
CA HIS A 61 -2.70 6.43 7.63
C HIS A 61 -2.93 5.11 8.38
N PRO A 62 -2.10 4.08 8.15
CA PRO A 62 -2.17 2.83 8.91
C PRO A 62 -2.02 3.11 10.40
N LEU A 63 -2.79 2.37 11.21
CA LEU A 63 -2.80 2.55 12.67
C LEU A 63 -1.46 2.22 13.32
N LEU A 64 -0.76 1.19 12.81
CA LEU A 64 0.51 0.72 13.37
C LEU A 64 1.70 1.44 12.74
N SER A 65 2.52 2.05 13.59
CA SER A 65 3.74 2.77 13.21
C SER A 65 4.81 1.83 12.65
N THR A 66 5.80 2.36 11.92
CA THR A 66 6.85 1.54 11.32
C THR A 66 7.61 0.67 12.34
N PRO A 67 8.02 1.17 13.52
CA PRO A 67 8.63 0.33 14.55
C PRO A 67 7.71 -0.80 15.06
N GLN A 68 6.43 -0.51 15.26
CA GLN A 68 5.46 -1.53 15.67
C GLN A 68 5.31 -2.63 14.61
N ARG A 69 5.29 -2.25 13.33
CA ARG A 69 5.22 -3.24 12.24
C ARG A 69 6.46 -4.13 12.18
N LYS A 70 7.66 -3.58 12.35
CA LYS A 70 8.90 -4.38 12.43
C LYS A 70 8.88 -5.35 13.61
N ARG A 71 8.52 -4.86 14.80
CA ARG A 71 8.36 -5.71 16.00
C ARG A 71 7.35 -6.85 15.78
N LEU A 72 6.29 -6.62 15.00
CA LEU A 72 5.32 -7.65 14.63
C LEU A 72 5.94 -8.74 13.75
N ILE A 73 6.85 -8.36 12.82
CA ILE A 73 7.59 -9.31 11.99
C ILE A 73 8.56 -10.11 12.83
N ASP A 74 9.38 -9.44 13.65
CA ASP A 74 10.35 -10.08 14.53
C ASP A 74 9.66 -11.12 15.43
N TRP A 75 8.51 -10.76 15.97
CA TRP A 75 7.71 -11.66 16.79
C TRP A 75 7.17 -12.85 15.98
N ALA A 76 6.69 -12.63 14.75
CA ALA A 76 6.16 -13.69 13.89
C ALA A 76 7.24 -14.66 13.36
N THR A 77 8.50 -14.22 13.30
CA THR A 77 9.65 -15.03 12.89
C THR A 77 10.38 -15.66 14.07
N PHE A 78 10.20 -15.15 15.28
CA PHE A 78 10.92 -15.58 16.49
C PHE A 78 10.83 -17.08 16.79
N ASN A 79 9.64 -17.70 16.75
CA ASN A 79 9.50 -19.13 16.98
C ASN A 79 8.27 -19.73 16.27
N SER A 80 8.13 -21.07 16.30
CA SER A 80 6.99 -21.73 15.64
C SER A 80 5.65 -21.39 16.29
N ARG A 81 5.61 -21.26 17.62
CA ARG A 81 4.35 -21.01 18.37
C ARG A 81 3.82 -19.60 18.08
N SER A 82 4.69 -18.61 17.99
CA SER A 82 4.33 -17.23 17.67
C SER A 82 3.73 -17.14 16.27
N ARG A 83 4.25 -17.90 15.31
CA ARG A 83 3.69 -17.97 13.96
C ARG A 83 2.25 -18.49 13.93
N ASP A 84 1.89 -19.41 14.82
CA ASP A 84 0.60 -20.10 14.81
C ASP A 84 -0.53 -19.30 15.51
N ILE A 85 -0.20 -18.37 16.41
CA ILE A 85 -1.19 -17.57 17.15
C ILE A 85 -2.06 -16.74 16.18
N PRO A 86 -3.40 -16.76 16.30
CA PRO A 86 -4.32 -15.99 15.46
C PRO A 86 -4.04 -14.48 15.49
N ARG A 87 -4.24 -13.80 14.34
CA ARG A 87 -4.01 -12.35 14.22
C ARG A 87 -4.90 -11.50 15.13
N SER A 88 -6.08 -12.01 15.48
CA SER A 88 -7.03 -11.40 16.41
C SER A 88 -6.50 -11.34 17.85
N GLU A 89 -5.63 -12.27 18.22
CA GLU A 89 -5.06 -12.36 19.57
C GLU A 89 -3.75 -11.58 19.73
N LEU A 90 -3.03 -11.35 18.62
CA LEU A 90 -1.75 -10.62 18.63
C LEU A 90 -1.79 -9.29 19.38
N PRO A 91 -2.83 -8.44 19.23
CA PRO A 91 -2.92 -7.21 20.00
C PRO A 91 -2.93 -7.44 21.52
N ARG A 92 -3.57 -8.52 21.99
CA ARG A 92 -3.59 -8.87 23.42
C ARG A 92 -2.21 -9.30 23.91
N TRP A 93 -1.52 -10.15 23.14
CA TRP A 93 -0.16 -10.61 23.47
C TRP A 93 0.88 -9.49 23.48
N LEU A 94 0.72 -8.49 22.61
CA LEU A 94 1.65 -7.37 22.46
C LEU A 94 1.26 -6.14 23.30
N GLY A 95 0.12 -6.18 24.01
CA GLY A 95 -0.40 -5.06 24.79
C GLY A 95 -0.87 -3.87 23.94
N TRP A 96 -1.35 -4.11 22.73
CA TRP A 96 -1.77 -3.08 21.79
C TRP A 96 -3.29 -2.94 21.71
N SER A 97 -3.78 -1.70 21.74
CA SER A 97 -5.19 -1.36 21.55
C SER A 97 -5.56 -1.26 20.06
N CYS A 98 -5.36 -2.34 19.30
CA CYS A 98 -5.74 -2.39 17.89
C CYS A 98 -6.54 -3.64 17.52
N GLY A 99 -7.37 -3.53 16.48
CA GLY A 99 -8.13 -4.67 15.95
C GLY A 99 -7.33 -5.49 14.94
N GLU A 100 -7.82 -6.70 14.63
CA GLU A 100 -7.18 -7.63 13.69
C GLU A 100 -6.88 -7.00 12.31
N LYS A 101 -7.78 -6.14 11.81
CA LYS A 101 -7.59 -5.45 10.52
C LYS A 101 -6.33 -4.58 10.49
N ALA A 102 -5.96 -3.97 11.62
CA ALA A 102 -4.74 -3.17 11.73
C ALA A 102 -3.50 -4.05 11.65
N VAL A 103 -3.51 -5.18 12.36
CA VAL A 103 -2.44 -6.19 12.33
C VAL A 103 -2.28 -6.79 10.93
N ARG A 104 -3.38 -7.14 10.26
CA ARG A 104 -3.35 -7.64 8.87
C ARG A 104 -2.76 -6.63 7.90
N THR A 105 -3.14 -5.35 8.05
CA THR A 105 -2.60 -4.25 7.23
C THR A 105 -1.12 -4.05 7.49
N ALA A 106 -0.68 -4.19 8.74
CA ALA A 106 0.74 -4.12 9.10
C ALA A 106 1.56 -5.23 8.45
N PHE A 107 1.15 -6.50 8.57
CA PHE A 107 1.80 -7.61 7.90
C PHE A 107 1.90 -7.40 6.38
N ARG A 108 0.81 -6.97 5.75
CA ARG A 108 0.79 -6.70 4.30
C ARG A 108 1.77 -5.60 3.90
N LYS A 109 1.91 -4.54 4.71
CA LYS A 109 2.86 -3.45 4.43
C LYS A 109 4.32 -3.87 4.51
N GLU A 110 4.63 -4.83 5.39
CA GLU A 110 5.98 -5.40 5.50
C GLU A 110 6.18 -6.61 4.55
N GLY A 111 5.22 -6.89 3.65
CA GLY A 111 5.32 -8.00 2.70
C GLY A 111 5.17 -9.40 3.31
N TYR A 112 4.80 -9.51 4.59
CA TYR A 112 4.70 -10.79 5.27
C TYR A 112 3.35 -11.47 5.04
N THR A 113 3.39 -12.69 4.52
CA THR A 113 2.23 -13.55 4.31
C THR A 113 2.36 -14.82 5.14
N ARG A 114 1.25 -15.27 5.73
CA ARG A 114 1.21 -16.57 6.41
C ARG A 114 0.85 -17.64 5.40
N GLY A 115 1.76 -18.60 5.22
CA GLY A 115 1.49 -19.83 4.47
C GLY A 115 0.90 -20.92 5.37
N VAL A 116 0.19 -21.86 4.77
CA VAL A 116 -0.26 -23.08 5.47
C VAL A 116 0.96 -23.94 5.78
N ARG A 117 1.08 -24.37 7.04
CA ARG A 117 2.16 -25.28 7.45
C ARG A 117 1.96 -26.63 6.78
N ARG A 118 2.91 -27.03 5.92
CA ARG A 118 2.92 -28.36 5.31
C ARG A 118 3.24 -29.42 6.37
N ARG A 119 2.48 -30.53 6.38
CA ARG A 119 2.78 -31.68 7.23
C ARG A 119 4.05 -32.35 6.69
N LYS A 120 5.03 -32.58 7.56
CA LYS A 120 6.19 -33.41 7.23
C LYS A 120 5.82 -34.87 7.51
N PRO A 121 6.17 -35.83 6.62
CA PRO A 121 6.03 -37.25 6.93
C PRO A 121 6.76 -37.60 8.24
N PRO A 122 6.20 -38.49 9.07
CA PRO A 122 6.91 -38.95 10.26
C PRO A 122 8.18 -39.69 9.83
N ILE A 123 9.32 -39.31 10.43
CA ILE A 123 10.60 -39.96 10.18
C ILE A 123 11.22 -40.34 11.52
N SER A 124 11.60 -41.61 11.66
CA SER A 124 12.27 -42.12 12.86
C SER A 124 13.64 -41.46 13.04
N ALA A 125 14.13 -41.39 14.27
CA ALA A 125 15.45 -40.82 14.55
C ALA A 125 16.57 -41.56 13.79
N ALA A 126 16.49 -42.90 13.71
CA ALA A 126 17.42 -43.71 12.92
C ALA A 126 17.44 -43.30 11.44
N ASN A 127 16.26 -43.11 10.84
CA ASN A 127 16.17 -42.68 9.44
C ASN A 127 16.66 -41.24 9.23
N GLN A 128 16.54 -40.36 10.24
CA GLN A 128 17.10 -39.01 10.16
C GLN A 128 18.63 -39.05 10.09
N ILE A 129 19.27 -39.89 10.92
CA ILE A 129 20.73 -40.06 10.93
C ILE A 129 21.20 -40.64 9.60
N LEU A 130 20.57 -41.72 9.13
CA LEU A 130 20.93 -42.33 7.84
C LEU A 130 20.78 -41.36 6.67
N ARG A 131 19.70 -40.57 6.65
CA ARG A 131 19.49 -39.56 5.59
C ARG A 131 20.50 -38.42 5.67
N LEU A 132 20.90 -38.01 6.87
CA LEU A 132 21.90 -36.97 7.07
C LEU A 132 23.27 -37.45 6.59
N ALA A 133 23.69 -38.64 7.02
CA ALA A 133 24.96 -39.25 6.59
C ALA A 133 25.01 -39.42 5.06
N TRP A 134 23.95 -39.97 4.45
CA TRP A 134 23.87 -40.12 3.00
C TRP A 134 23.98 -38.76 2.28
N ALA A 135 23.29 -37.72 2.78
CA ALA A 135 23.35 -36.39 2.18
C ALA A 135 24.72 -35.71 2.32
N GLU A 136 25.45 -35.99 3.40
CA GLU A 136 26.82 -35.50 3.60
C GLU A 136 27.82 -36.20 2.66
N GLU A 137 27.75 -37.53 2.56
CA GLU A 137 28.58 -38.34 1.65
C GLU A 137 28.43 -37.90 0.19
N HIS A 138 27.20 -37.57 -0.21
CA HIS A 138 26.84 -37.28 -1.60
C HIS A 138 26.66 -35.78 -1.89
N LYS A 139 27.20 -34.91 -1.02
CA LYS A 139 27.05 -33.46 -1.16
C LYS A 139 27.63 -32.90 -2.46
N ASN A 140 28.64 -33.58 -3.02
CA ASN A 140 29.35 -33.18 -4.24
C ASN A 140 29.08 -34.13 -5.42
N TRP A 141 27.95 -34.86 -5.42
CA TRP A 141 27.60 -35.76 -6.52
C TRP A 141 27.47 -34.95 -7.83
N THR A 142 28.22 -35.33 -8.87
CA THR A 142 28.14 -34.78 -10.23
C THR A 142 27.48 -35.75 -11.19
N ASP A 143 26.77 -35.26 -12.22
CA ASP A 143 25.97 -36.07 -13.17
C ASP A 143 26.75 -37.18 -13.94
N GLU A 144 28.09 -37.17 -13.91
CA GLU A 144 28.95 -38.18 -14.55
C GLU A 144 29.19 -39.44 -13.69
N GLN A 145 28.71 -39.46 -12.44
CA GLN A 145 28.73 -40.60 -11.52
C GLN A 145 27.33 -41.17 -11.33
#